data_AF-A0A526Z4X2-F1
#
_entry.id   AF-A0A526Z4X2-F1
#
_cell.length_a   1.000
_cell.length_b   1.000
_cell.length_c   1.000
_cell.angle_alpha   90.00
_cell.angle_beta   90.00
_cell.angle_gamma   90.00
#
_symmetry.space_group_name_H-M   'P 1'
#
loop_
_entity.id
_entity.type
_entity.pdbx_description
1 polymer ?
#
loop_
_entity_poly.entity_id
_entity_poly.type
_entity_poly.pdbx_seq_one_letter_code
_entity_poly.pdbx_strand_id
1 'polypeptide(L)'
;GRAARACGGVEAGTWLVARAGLLEGRSATTHWEDMEDFSSAFPEVDVCPDRYVIDGPVFTSGGASPTFDLMLHLIRTRLGMAVALDVASVFIYDQARAATDAQPLVSLGRLDGYDPRLAQAIRLMETHVDQPLTIAAVAKRAGVTARTLESIFRKSIGETPGAYYLRLRLGAARRLVVDTRVAVADIAGRTGFSSAAAFSRAFSRAFGEAPVRLRRR
;
A
#
# COMPACT_ATOMS: atom_id res chain seq x y z
N GLY A 1 -25.32 18.40 -15.49
CA GLY A 1 -25.21 17.34 -14.46
C GLY A 1 -23.76 16.96 -14.29
N ARG A 2 -23.31 16.56 -13.09
CA ARG A 2 -21.95 16.04 -12.89
C ARG A 2 -21.87 14.64 -13.53
N ALA A 3 -21.15 14.51 -14.64
CA ALA A 3 -20.79 13.20 -15.18
C ALA A 3 -19.69 12.57 -14.30
N ALA A 4 -19.82 11.28 -14.00
CA ALA A 4 -18.77 10.54 -13.30
C ALA A 4 -17.52 10.44 -14.19
N ARG A 5 -16.33 10.64 -13.61
CA ARG A 5 -15.04 10.55 -14.34
C ARG A 5 -14.57 9.10 -14.57
N ALA A 6 -15.15 8.16 -13.83
CA ALA A 6 -14.94 6.72 -13.97
C ALA A 6 -16.13 5.98 -13.35
N CYS A 7 -16.41 4.77 -13.82
CA CYS A 7 -17.39 3.85 -13.26
C CYS A 7 -16.83 2.43 -13.23
N GLY A 8 -17.49 1.51 -12.53
CA GLY A 8 -16.99 0.15 -12.49
C GLY A 8 -17.84 -0.79 -11.66
N GLY A 9 -17.60 -2.08 -11.87
CA GLY A 9 -18.30 -3.19 -11.23
C GLY A 9 -17.35 -4.02 -10.38
N VAL A 10 -17.83 -4.50 -9.24
CA VAL A 10 -17.07 -5.42 -8.38
C VAL A 10 -17.92 -6.67 -8.19
N GLU A 11 -17.31 -7.83 -8.40
CA GLU A 11 -17.98 -9.13 -8.35
C GLU A 11 -19.23 -9.11 -9.25
N ALA A 12 -20.39 -9.51 -8.71
CA ALA A 12 -21.67 -9.48 -9.43
C ALA A 12 -22.07 -8.06 -9.92
N GLY A 13 -21.49 -7.00 -9.36
CA GLY A 13 -21.69 -5.63 -9.82
C GLY A 13 -21.27 -5.40 -11.28
N THR A 14 -20.35 -6.21 -11.82
CA THR A 14 -19.97 -6.15 -13.24
C THR A 14 -21.17 -6.39 -14.17
N TRP A 15 -22.11 -7.27 -13.79
CA TRP A 15 -23.34 -7.51 -14.56
C TRP A 15 -24.20 -6.25 -14.72
N LEU A 16 -24.27 -5.41 -13.70
CA LEU A 16 -25.04 -4.15 -13.76
C LEU A 16 -24.38 -3.15 -14.70
N VAL A 17 -23.04 -3.09 -14.70
CA VAL A 17 -22.27 -2.21 -15.60
C VAL A 17 -22.41 -2.65 -17.05
N ALA A 18 -22.37 -3.97 -17.31
CA ALA A 18 -22.61 -4.54 -18.63
C ALA A 18 -24.04 -4.23 -19.12
N ARG A 19 -25.07 -4.48 -18.29
CA ARG A 19 -26.48 -4.20 -18.65
C ARG A 19 -26.76 -2.73 -18.90
N ALA A 20 -25.95 -1.83 -18.36
CA ALA A 20 -26.02 -0.40 -18.64
C ALA A 20 -25.37 0.01 -19.97
N GLY A 21 -24.84 -0.93 -20.75
CA GLY A 21 -24.15 -0.69 -22.03
C GLY A 21 -22.74 -0.10 -21.86
N LEU A 22 -22.20 -0.09 -20.64
CA LEU A 22 -20.94 0.62 -20.34
C LEU A 22 -19.69 -0.22 -20.69
N LEU A 23 -19.86 -1.52 -20.98
CA LEU A 23 -18.77 -2.45 -21.30
C LEU A 23 -18.69 -2.83 -22.79
N GLU A 24 -19.59 -2.31 -23.64
CA GLU A 24 -19.61 -2.63 -25.07
C GLU A 24 -18.26 -2.30 -25.74
N GLY A 25 -17.64 -3.29 -26.37
CA GLY A 25 -16.34 -3.17 -27.03
C GLY A 25 -15.15 -2.96 -26.08
N ARG A 26 -15.30 -3.26 -24.78
CA ARG A 26 -14.25 -3.11 -23.76
C ARG A 26 -13.83 -4.44 -23.17
N SER A 27 -12.63 -4.46 -22.62
CA SER A 27 -12.18 -5.57 -21.77
C SER A 27 -12.78 -5.45 -20.36
N ALA A 28 -13.20 -6.57 -19.78
CA ALA A 28 -13.75 -6.63 -18.42
C ALA A 28 -13.51 -7.99 -17.75
N THR A 29 -13.62 -8.04 -16.42
CA THR A 29 -13.60 -9.26 -15.62
C THR A 29 -14.78 -9.30 -14.64
N THR A 30 -15.17 -10.49 -14.21
CA THR A 30 -16.23 -10.73 -13.21
C THR A 30 -15.78 -11.81 -12.24
N HIS A 31 -16.63 -12.22 -11.30
CA HIS A 31 -16.34 -13.37 -10.45
C HIS A 31 -16.09 -14.62 -11.31
N TRP A 32 -15.11 -15.44 -10.94
CA TRP A 32 -14.67 -16.59 -11.76
C TRP A 32 -15.79 -17.60 -12.02
N GLU A 33 -16.72 -17.79 -11.08
CA GLU A 33 -17.91 -18.66 -11.26
C GLU A 33 -18.87 -18.11 -12.32
N ASP A 34 -18.93 -16.79 -12.50
CA ASP A 34 -19.87 -16.14 -13.41
C ASP A 34 -19.30 -15.94 -14.81
N MET A 35 -18.03 -16.31 -15.05
CA MET A 35 -17.29 -15.84 -16.21
C MET A 35 -17.81 -16.38 -17.54
N GLU A 36 -18.19 -17.66 -17.59
CA GLU A 36 -18.78 -18.31 -18.77
C GLU A 36 -20.17 -17.74 -19.08
N ASP A 37 -21.02 -17.62 -18.05
CA ASP A 37 -22.37 -17.05 -18.18
C ASP A 37 -22.33 -15.58 -18.58
N PHE A 38 -21.39 -14.81 -18.02
CA PHE A 38 -21.21 -13.40 -18.34
C PHE A 38 -20.74 -13.21 -19.79
N SER A 39 -19.75 -13.99 -20.24
CA SER A 39 -19.28 -13.96 -21.62
C SER A 39 -20.40 -14.32 -22.61
N SER A 40 -21.21 -15.31 -22.28
CA SER A 40 -22.37 -15.71 -23.10
C SER A 40 -23.46 -14.64 -23.15
N ALA A 41 -23.70 -13.94 -22.03
CA ALA A 41 -24.72 -12.90 -21.93
C ALA A 41 -24.30 -11.57 -22.60
N PHE A 42 -23.00 -11.28 -22.67
CA PHE A 42 -22.46 -10.04 -23.22
C PHE A 42 -21.32 -10.31 -24.22
N PRO A 43 -21.63 -10.83 -25.42
CA PRO A 43 -20.62 -11.24 -26.41
C PRO A 43 -19.78 -10.08 -26.97
N GLU A 44 -20.22 -8.84 -26.81
CA GLU A 44 -19.51 -7.62 -27.20
C GLU A 44 -18.44 -7.17 -26.17
N VAL A 45 -18.33 -7.87 -25.04
CA VAL A 45 -17.35 -7.61 -23.98
C VAL A 45 -16.21 -8.61 -24.11
N ASP A 46 -14.97 -8.12 -24.13
CA ASP A 46 -13.77 -8.97 -24.08
C ASP A 46 -13.52 -9.42 -22.62
N VAL A 47 -13.99 -10.62 -22.28
CA VAL A 47 -13.97 -11.12 -20.89
C VAL A 47 -12.60 -11.72 -20.57
N CYS A 48 -11.83 -11.08 -19.68
CA CYS A 48 -10.48 -11.48 -19.30
C CYS A 48 -10.46 -12.19 -17.94
N PRO A 49 -9.71 -13.31 -17.76
CA PRO A 49 -9.58 -14.03 -16.48
C PRO A 49 -8.63 -13.33 -15.51
N ASP A 50 -8.59 -12.00 -15.56
CA ASP A 50 -7.72 -11.16 -14.76
C ASP A 50 -8.39 -10.85 -13.42
N ARG A 51 -7.58 -10.56 -12.39
CA ARG A 51 -8.07 -10.15 -11.07
C ARG A 51 -8.92 -8.87 -11.15
N TYR A 52 -8.42 -7.90 -11.88
CA TYR A 52 -9.14 -6.68 -12.20
C TYR A 52 -8.75 -6.21 -13.59
N VAL A 53 -9.66 -5.52 -14.26
CA VAL A 53 -9.43 -4.89 -15.56
C VAL A 53 -9.74 -3.40 -15.45
N ILE A 54 -8.90 -2.55 -16.03
CA ILE A 54 -9.16 -1.12 -16.20
C ILE A 54 -9.06 -0.83 -17.69
N ASP A 55 -10.20 -0.50 -18.32
CA ASP A 55 -10.29 -0.12 -19.73
C ASP A 55 -10.89 1.29 -19.82
N GLY A 56 -10.00 2.27 -20.02
CA GLY A 56 -10.36 3.68 -20.11
C GLY A 56 -11.05 4.19 -18.83
N PRO A 57 -12.31 4.66 -18.89
CA PRO A 57 -13.04 5.15 -17.73
C PRO A 57 -13.71 4.03 -16.91
N VAL A 58 -13.64 2.77 -17.34
CA VAL A 58 -14.32 1.65 -16.68
C VAL A 58 -13.34 0.73 -15.98
N PHE A 59 -13.68 0.27 -14.78
CA PHE A 59 -12.92 -0.76 -14.07
C PHE A 59 -13.83 -1.90 -13.64
N THR A 60 -13.30 -3.12 -13.60
CA THR A 60 -14.02 -4.31 -13.13
C THR A 60 -13.11 -5.19 -12.27
N SER A 61 -13.67 -5.96 -11.34
CA SER A 61 -12.88 -6.87 -10.49
C SER A 61 -13.66 -8.11 -10.07
N GLY A 62 -12.98 -9.26 -10.02
CA GLY A 62 -13.59 -10.58 -9.83
C GLY A 62 -13.62 -11.12 -8.40
N GLY A 63 -13.49 -10.28 -7.36
CA GLY A 63 -13.53 -10.74 -5.97
C GLY A 63 -12.99 -9.75 -4.94
N ALA A 64 -13.14 -10.06 -3.66
CA ALA A 64 -12.64 -9.23 -2.55
C ALA A 64 -11.13 -8.92 -2.63
N SER A 65 -10.26 -9.94 -2.70
CA SER A 65 -8.80 -9.73 -2.80
C SER A 65 -8.39 -9.04 -4.11
N PRO A 66 -8.93 -9.43 -5.29
CA PRO A 66 -8.75 -8.68 -6.52
C PRO A 66 -9.19 -7.20 -6.44
N THR A 67 -10.29 -6.92 -5.74
CA THR A 67 -10.80 -5.56 -5.55
C THR A 67 -9.85 -4.75 -4.67
N PHE A 68 -9.27 -5.39 -3.66
CA PHE A 68 -8.25 -4.75 -2.84
C PHE A 68 -7.02 -4.38 -3.68
N ASP A 69 -6.56 -5.27 -4.58
CA ASP A 69 -5.48 -4.97 -5.52
C ASP A 69 -5.83 -3.79 -6.45
N LEU A 70 -7.05 -3.75 -6.97
CA LEU A 70 -7.57 -2.64 -7.77
C LEU A 70 -7.55 -1.32 -6.98
N MET A 71 -8.01 -1.32 -5.73
CA MET A 71 -8.01 -0.11 -4.89
C MET A 71 -6.58 0.37 -4.63
N LEU A 72 -5.64 -0.54 -4.32
CA LEU A 72 -4.23 -0.18 -4.16
C LEU A 72 -3.62 0.36 -5.46
N HIS A 73 -3.99 -0.19 -6.63
CA HIS A 73 -3.60 0.36 -7.92
C HIS A 73 -4.11 1.79 -8.08
N LEU A 74 -5.39 2.04 -7.83
CA LEU A 74 -5.99 3.36 -7.99
C LEU A 74 -5.38 4.40 -7.03
N ILE A 75 -5.12 4.01 -5.79
CA ILE A 75 -4.45 4.87 -4.79
C ILE A 75 -3.04 5.19 -5.24
N ARG A 76 -2.28 4.18 -5.69
CA ARG A 76 -0.91 4.37 -6.20
C ARG A 76 -0.88 5.35 -7.37
N THR A 77 -1.76 5.17 -8.36
CA THR A 77 -1.79 5.99 -9.57
C THR A 77 -2.21 7.44 -9.28
N ARG A 78 -3.02 7.68 -8.24
CA ARG A 78 -3.55 9.02 -7.91
C ARG A 78 -2.76 9.76 -6.82
N LEU A 79 -2.28 9.04 -5.81
CA LEU A 79 -1.68 9.59 -4.58
C LEU A 79 -0.23 9.15 -4.39
N GLY A 80 0.29 8.29 -5.26
CA GLY A 80 1.66 7.79 -5.20
C GLY A 80 1.82 6.52 -4.36
N MET A 81 2.99 5.89 -4.51
CA MET A 81 3.29 4.60 -3.90
C MET A 81 3.31 4.64 -2.37
N ALA A 82 3.88 5.69 -1.79
CA ALA A 82 4.03 5.80 -0.34
C ALA A 82 2.66 5.68 0.37
N VAL A 83 1.63 6.32 -0.18
CA VAL A 83 0.26 6.26 0.34
C VAL A 83 -0.37 4.88 0.11
N ALA A 84 -0.15 4.27 -1.06
CA ALA A 84 -0.64 2.91 -1.32
C ALA A 84 -0.04 1.88 -0.35
N LEU A 85 1.26 1.98 -0.04
CA LEU A 85 1.90 1.12 0.96
C LEU A 85 1.32 1.35 2.36
N ASP A 86 1.06 2.60 2.75
CA ASP A 86 0.43 2.90 4.04
C ASP A 86 -0.95 2.28 4.18
N VAL A 87 -1.76 2.32 3.11
CA VAL A 87 -3.10 1.70 3.09
C VAL A 87 -2.98 0.17 3.12
N ALA A 88 -2.13 -0.43 2.30
CA ALA A 88 -1.91 -1.88 2.29
C ALA A 88 -1.52 -2.41 3.68
N SER A 89 -0.74 -1.63 4.42
CA SER A 89 -0.24 -1.96 5.75
C SER A 89 -1.34 -2.05 6.82
N VAL A 90 -2.43 -1.30 6.69
CA VAL A 90 -3.56 -1.37 7.63
C VAL A 90 -4.28 -2.72 7.53
N PHE A 91 -4.33 -3.29 6.33
CA PHE A 91 -5.03 -4.55 6.07
C PHE A 91 -4.14 -5.79 6.19
N ILE A 92 -2.85 -5.62 6.55
CA ILE A 92 -1.86 -6.72 6.65
C ILE A 92 -1.88 -7.61 5.39
N TYR A 93 -2.07 -6.98 4.23
CA TYR A 93 -2.35 -7.70 2.99
C TYR A 93 -1.07 -8.04 2.23
N ASP A 94 -0.34 -9.09 2.61
CA ASP A 94 0.93 -9.49 1.98
C ASP A 94 0.79 -10.89 1.36
N GLN A 95 0.83 -10.99 0.02
CA GLN A 95 0.69 -12.27 -0.69
C GLN A 95 2.00 -13.08 -0.74
N ALA A 96 3.14 -12.51 -0.35
CA ALA A 96 4.45 -13.17 -0.49
C ALA A 96 4.90 -13.94 0.76
N ARG A 97 4.05 -14.07 1.79
CA ARG A 97 4.41 -14.63 3.10
C ARG A 97 3.75 -15.98 3.38
N ALA A 98 4.46 -16.79 4.17
CA ALA A 98 3.93 -18.04 4.71
C ALA A 98 3.04 -17.77 5.94
N ALA A 99 2.12 -18.69 6.23
CA ALA A 99 1.19 -18.57 7.37
C ALA A 99 1.90 -18.45 8.74
N THR A 100 3.15 -18.90 8.84
CA THR A 100 3.96 -18.88 10.08
C THR A 100 4.82 -17.62 10.23
N ASP A 101 4.85 -16.73 9.24
CA ASP A 101 5.65 -15.51 9.31
C ASP A 101 5.06 -14.51 10.33
N ALA A 102 5.92 -13.74 10.99
CA ALA A 102 5.48 -12.64 11.84
C ALA A 102 4.71 -11.59 11.02
N GLN A 103 3.64 -11.04 11.59
CA GLN A 103 2.82 -10.02 10.94
C GLN A 103 3.67 -8.76 10.64
N PRO A 104 3.67 -8.26 9.39
CA PRO A 104 4.50 -7.13 9.00
C PRO A 104 3.92 -5.79 9.48
N LEU A 105 4.81 -4.80 9.64
CA LEU A 105 4.37 -3.43 9.91
C LEU A 105 3.93 -2.70 8.64
N VAL A 106 4.58 -3.04 7.53
CA VAL A 106 4.20 -2.60 6.20
C VAL A 106 3.83 -3.78 5.33
N SER A 107 2.69 -3.65 4.64
CA SER A 107 2.38 -4.59 3.59
C SER A 107 2.78 -4.05 2.23
N LEU A 108 3.46 -4.90 1.47
CA LEU A 108 3.87 -4.61 0.11
C LEU A 108 2.79 -5.01 -0.92
N GLY A 109 1.74 -5.73 -0.52
CA GLY A 109 0.72 -6.25 -1.43
C GLY A 109 1.27 -7.29 -2.41
N ARG A 110 0.55 -7.48 -3.52
CA ARG A 110 1.04 -8.30 -4.64
C ARG A 110 2.04 -7.47 -5.45
N LEU A 111 3.33 -7.70 -5.19
CA LEU A 111 4.46 -6.98 -5.79
C LEU A 111 4.89 -7.53 -7.15
N ASP A 112 3.97 -8.03 -7.97
CA ASP A 112 4.31 -8.47 -9.33
C ASP A 112 4.90 -7.27 -10.10
N GLY A 113 6.21 -7.32 -10.38
CA GLY A 113 6.96 -6.27 -11.09
C GLY A 113 7.88 -5.36 -10.26
N TYR A 114 8.05 -5.56 -8.94
CA TYR A 114 8.98 -4.75 -8.15
C TYR A 114 10.37 -5.37 -8.02
N ASP A 115 11.36 -4.48 -7.88
CA ASP A 115 12.74 -4.85 -7.62
C ASP A 115 12.87 -5.64 -6.29
N PRO A 116 13.34 -6.90 -6.30
CA PRO A 116 13.49 -7.70 -5.08
C PRO A 116 14.34 -7.01 -4.00
N ARG A 117 15.27 -6.15 -4.42
CA ARG A 117 16.16 -5.38 -3.54
C ARG A 117 15.40 -4.30 -2.79
N LEU A 118 14.37 -3.71 -3.40
CA LEU A 118 13.47 -2.77 -2.73
C LEU A 118 12.68 -3.47 -1.63
N ALA A 119 12.06 -4.61 -1.96
CA ALA A 119 11.27 -5.37 -1.00
C ALA A 119 12.14 -5.83 0.19
N GLN A 120 13.37 -6.28 -0.08
CA GLN A 120 14.32 -6.62 0.98
C GLN A 120 14.71 -5.42 1.84
N ALA A 121 14.97 -4.25 1.23
CA ALA A 121 15.30 -3.04 1.98
C ALA A 121 14.14 -2.60 2.88
N ILE A 122 12.90 -2.63 2.40
CA ILE A 122 11.71 -2.29 3.19
C ILE A 122 11.56 -3.27 4.36
N ARG A 123 11.69 -4.58 4.14
CA ARG A 123 11.66 -5.59 5.22
C ARG A 123 12.74 -5.36 6.29
N LEU A 124 13.95 -4.99 5.86
CA LEU A 124 15.03 -4.65 6.79
C LEU A 124 14.69 -3.41 7.63
N MET A 125 14.08 -2.40 7.02
CA MET A 125 13.64 -1.20 7.72
C MET A 125 12.51 -1.50 8.72
N GLU A 126 11.52 -2.31 8.34
CA GLU A 126 10.42 -2.71 9.22
C GLU A 126 10.88 -3.49 10.45
N THR A 127 11.76 -4.47 10.25
CA THR A 127 12.26 -5.34 11.33
C THR A 127 13.20 -4.64 12.30
N HIS A 128 13.60 -3.39 12.00
CA HIS A 128 14.57 -2.60 12.77
C HIS A 128 14.00 -1.21 13.14
N VAL A 129 12.68 -1.08 13.28
CA VAL A 129 12.03 0.21 13.63
C VAL A 129 12.49 0.76 14.98
N ASP A 130 12.72 -0.11 15.97
CA ASP A 130 13.20 0.24 17.31
C ASP A 130 14.72 0.50 17.33
N GLN A 131 15.49 -0.19 16.50
CA GLN A 131 16.94 -0.08 16.39
C GLN A 131 17.38 0.16 14.94
N PRO A 132 17.16 1.38 14.42
CA PRO A 132 17.26 1.66 13.00
C PRO A 132 18.68 1.52 12.45
N LEU A 133 18.81 0.67 11.44
CA LEU A 133 20.02 0.57 10.63
C LEU A 133 20.29 1.88 9.87
N THR A 134 21.57 2.17 9.63
CA THR A 134 21.94 3.24 8.70
C THR A 134 21.53 2.86 7.27
N ILE A 135 21.26 3.86 6.42
CA ILE A 135 20.91 3.60 5.01
C ILE A 135 22.01 2.82 4.29
N ALA A 136 23.28 3.06 4.61
CA ALA A 136 24.40 2.29 4.10
C ALA A 136 24.34 0.81 4.51
N ALA A 137 23.96 0.52 5.76
CA ALA A 137 23.80 -0.85 6.23
C ALA A 137 22.60 -1.55 5.57
N VAL A 138 21.47 -0.85 5.38
CA VAL A 138 20.32 -1.38 4.65
C VAL A 138 20.71 -1.70 3.20
N ALA A 139 21.37 -0.76 2.52
CA ALA A 139 21.84 -0.96 1.15
C ALA A 139 22.76 -2.18 1.03
N LYS A 140 23.76 -2.28 1.91
CA LYS A 140 24.69 -3.42 1.95
C LYS A 140 23.95 -4.75 2.12
N ARG A 141 23.00 -4.83 3.05
CA ARG A 141 22.21 -6.05 3.30
C ARG A 141 21.22 -6.37 2.18
N ALA A 142 20.77 -5.37 1.43
CA ALA A 142 19.95 -5.53 0.23
C ALA A 142 20.78 -5.80 -1.04
N GLY A 143 22.10 -5.99 -0.93
CA GLY A 143 22.99 -6.30 -2.04
C GLY A 143 23.27 -5.15 -3.00
N VAL A 144 23.13 -3.89 -2.54
CA VAL A 144 23.32 -2.69 -3.38
C VAL A 144 24.15 -1.61 -2.70
N THR A 145 24.64 -0.64 -3.48
CA THR A 145 25.25 0.58 -2.93
C THR A 145 24.17 1.53 -2.40
N ALA A 146 24.54 2.44 -1.50
CA ALA A 146 23.60 3.46 -0.99
C ALA A 146 23.03 4.34 -2.12
N ARG A 147 23.84 4.67 -3.13
CA ARG A 147 23.40 5.42 -4.32
C ARG A 147 22.39 4.64 -5.16
N THR A 148 22.63 3.34 -5.35
CA THR A 148 21.68 2.47 -6.06
C THR A 148 20.37 2.37 -5.29
N LEU A 149 20.43 2.20 -3.96
CA LEU A 149 19.24 2.16 -3.12
C LEU A 149 18.43 3.46 -3.20
N GLU A 150 19.10 4.61 -3.15
CA GLU A 150 18.49 5.93 -3.34
C GLU A 150 17.71 6.00 -4.67
N SER A 151 18.34 5.55 -5.77
CA SER A 151 17.70 5.51 -7.09
C SER A 151 16.49 4.59 -7.14
N ILE A 152 16.60 3.38 -6.56
CA ILE A 152 15.50 2.42 -6.49
C ILE A 152 14.30 3.01 -5.74
N PHE A 153 14.54 3.62 -4.58
CA PHE A 153 13.48 4.24 -3.77
C PHE A 153 12.84 5.44 -4.48
N ARG A 154 13.64 6.32 -5.09
CA ARG A 154 13.12 7.45 -5.87
C ARG A 154 12.27 7.00 -7.05
N LYS A 155 12.73 6.00 -7.81
CA LYS A 155 12.02 5.47 -8.97
C LYS A 155 10.73 4.75 -8.58
N SER A 156 10.76 3.97 -7.51
CA SER A 156 9.67 3.04 -7.17
C SER A 156 8.68 3.63 -6.17
N ILE A 157 9.16 4.40 -5.19
CA ILE A 157 8.35 4.95 -4.10
C ILE A 157 8.11 6.46 -4.26
N GLY A 158 9.04 7.17 -4.90
CA GLY A 158 8.98 8.63 -5.08
C GLY A 158 9.71 9.43 -3.98
N GLU A 159 10.21 8.76 -2.95
CA GLU A 159 10.94 9.38 -1.84
C GLU A 159 12.32 8.76 -1.63
N THR A 160 13.14 9.35 -0.76
CA THR A 160 14.46 8.81 -0.41
C THR A 160 14.29 7.66 0.59
N PRO A 161 15.20 6.67 0.65
CA PRO A 161 15.18 5.61 1.65
C PRO A 161 15.19 6.15 3.09
N GLY A 162 15.88 7.27 3.33
CA GLY A 162 15.88 7.94 4.64
C GLY A 162 14.52 8.54 5.01
N ALA A 163 13.86 9.21 4.06
CA ALA A 163 12.54 9.78 4.27
C ALA A 163 11.49 8.67 4.50
N TYR A 164 11.51 7.62 3.67
CA TYR A 164 10.67 6.44 3.85
C TYR A 164 10.85 5.81 5.23
N TYR A 165 12.09 5.58 5.64
CA TYR A 165 12.37 4.93 6.93
C TYR A 165 11.92 5.77 8.11
N LEU A 166 12.11 7.09 8.06
CA LEU A 166 11.58 7.99 9.07
C LEU A 166 10.04 7.94 9.13
N ARG A 167 9.38 7.97 7.97
CA ARG A 167 7.91 7.91 7.87
C ARG A 167 7.36 6.59 8.42
N LEU A 168 7.99 5.47 8.08
CA LEU A 168 7.69 4.14 8.63
C LEU A 168 7.71 4.15 10.17
N ARG A 169 8.80 4.65 10.76
CA ARG A 169 8.97 4.71 12.21
C ARG A 169 7.97 5.66 12.88
N LEU A 170 7.67 6.80 12.26
CA LEU A 170 6.66 7.73 12.75
C LEU A 170 5.24 7.16 12.65
N GLY A 171 4.94 6.37 11.61
CA GLY A 171 3.68 5.64 11.48
C GLY A 171 3.50 4.62 12.61
N ALA A 172 4.53 3.83 12.90
CA ALA A 172 4.55 2.91 14.03
C ALA A 172 4.32 3.64 15.37
N ALA A 173 4.99 4.78 15.55
CA ALA A 173 4.84 5.59 16.75
C ALA A 173 3.41 6.16 16.88
N ARG A 174 2.78 6.57 15.78
CA ARG A 174 1.41 7.10 15.79
C ARG A 174 0.41 6.06 16.29
N ARG A 175 0.54 4.80 15.87
CA ARG A 175 -0.29 3.69 16.39
C ARG A 175 -0.12 3.57 17.90
N LEU A 176 1.12 3.56 18.42
CA LEU A 176 1.36 3.52 19.87
C LEU A 176 0.80 4.75 20.62
N VAL A 177 0.82 5.93 20.01
CA VAL A 177 0.27 7.16 20.61
C VAL A 177 -1.24 7.08 20.75
N VAL A 178 -1.94 6.59 19.72
CA VAL A 178 -3.40 6.53 19.65
C VAL A 178 -3.96 5.32 20.39
N ASP A 179 -3.34 4.15 20.22
CA ASP A 179 -3.94 2.87 20.62
C ASP A 179 -3.50 2.41 22.02
N THR A 180 -2.55 3.13 22.65
CA THR A 180 -1.96 2.70 23.93
C THR A 180 -1.74 3.84 24.92
N ARG A 181 -1.53 3.48 26.20
CA ARG A 181 -1.18 4.41 27.29
C ARG A 181 0.33 4.55 27.55
N VAL A 182 1.17 3.94 26.71
CA VAL A 182 2.64 3.95 26.87
C VAL A 182 3.18 5.38 26.88
N ALA A 183 4.11 5.71 27.77
CA ALA A 183 4.62 7.08 27.87
C ALA A 183 5.27 7.53 26.56
N VAL A 184 5.13 8.81 26.21
CA VAL A 184 5.68 9.38 24.95
C VAL A 184 7.20 9.20 24.87
N ALA A 185 7.88 9.24 26.02
CA ALA A 185 9.31 8.96 26.11
C ALA A 185 9.65 7.51 25.72
N ASP A 186 8.87 6.54 26.19
CA ASP A 186 9.06 5.12 25.86
C ASP A 186 8.73 4.85 24.39
N ILE A 187 7.70 5.51 23.83
CA ILE A 187 7.37 5.41 22.40
C ILE A 187 8.53 5.88 21.54
N ALA A 188 9.22 6.95 21.95
CA ALA A 188 10.41 7.43 21.25
C ALA A 188 11.49 6.34 21.18
N GLY A 189 11.77 5.68 22.30
CA GLY A 189 12.72 4.55 22.35
C GLY A 189 12.28 3.36 21.49
N ARG A 190 11.01 2.95 21.59
CA ARG A 190 10.42 1.84 20.82
C ARG A 190 10.35 2.08 19.31
N THR A 191 10.58 3.31 18.87
CA THR A 191 10.63 3.69 17.45
C THR A 191 11.97 4.29 17.05
N GLY A 192 13.01 4.02 17.85
CA GLY A 192 14.41 4.27 17.53
C GLY A 192 14.86 5.73 17.57
N PHE A 193 14.12 6.59 18.25
CA PHE A 193 14.51 7.99 18.44
C PHE A 193 15.44 8.12 19.65
N SER A 194 16.52 8.90 19.48
CA SER A 194 17.51 9.13 20.53
C SER A 194 16.98 9.95 21.72
N SER A 195 15.86 10.65 21.56
CA SER A 195 15.21 11.39 22.64
C SER A 195 13.72 11.66 22.36
N ALA A 196 12.94 11.82 23.42
CA ALA A 196 11.52 12.20 23.32
C ALA A 196 11.32 13.57 22.65
N ALA A 197 12.30 14.48 22.79
CA ALA A 197 12.28 15.79 22.16
C ALA A 197 12.50 15.69 20.64
N ALA A 198 13.46 14.88 20.19
CA ALA A 198 13.67 14.62 18.77
C ALA A 198 12.45 13.94 18.14
N PHE A 199 11.89 12.94 18.83
CA PHE A 199 10.65 12.30 18.43
C PHE A 199 9.49 13.29 18.29
N SER A 200 9.20 14.08 19.33
CA SER A 200 8.06 15.01 19.32
C SER A 200 8.15 16.05 18.20
N ARG A 201 9.36 16.54 17.89
CA ARG A 201 9.58 17.46 16.75
C ARG A 201 9.33 16.77 15.41
N ALA A 202 9.87 15.57 15.22
CA ALA A 202 9.68 14.81 13.98
C ALA A 202 8.20 14.43 13.78
N PHE A 203 7.54 13.98 14.84
CA PHE A 203 6.12 13.63 14.85
C PHE A 203 5.23 14.83 14.52
N SER A 204 5.45 15.98 15.17
CA SER A 204 4.68 17.19 14.91
C SER A 204 4.85 17.69 13.48
N ARG A 205 6.06 17.56 12.93
CA ARG A 205 6.33 17.91 11.53
C ARG A 205 5.58 17.00 10.55
N ALA A 206 5.49 15.71 10.87
CA ALA A 206 4.84 14.73 10.00
C ALA A 206 3.31 14.75 10.08
N PHE A 207 2.74 14.99 11.27
CA PHE A 207 1.30 14.85 11.52
C PHE A 207 0.58 16.16 11.87
N GLY A 208 1.29 17.29 11.90
CA GLY A 208 0.71 18.61 12.18
C GLY A 208 0.43 18.89 13.66
N GLU A 209 0.53 17.89 14.54
CA GLU A 209 0.30 18.04 15.97
C GLU A 209 1.25 17.20 16.83
N ALA A 210 1.40 17.59 18.10
CA ALA A 210 2.32 16.92 19.02
C ALA A 210 1.72 15.59 19.52
N PRO A 211 2.54 14.55 19.80
CA PRO A 211 2.05 13.25 20.27
C PRO A 211 1.11 13.33 21.47
N VAL A 212 1.45 14.18 22.45
CA VAL A 212 0.66 14.37 23.68
C VAL A 212 -0.70 14.99 23.39
N ARG A 213 -0.80 15.88 22.39
CA ARG A 213 -2.08 16.49 21.98
C ARG A 213 -2.96 15.47 21.27
N LEU A 214 -2.40 14.73 20.32
CA LEU A 214 -3.12 13.68 19.60
C LEU A 214 -3.73 12.64 20.55
N ARG A 215 -3.02 12.25 21.61
CA ARG A 215 -3.52 11.27 22.60
C ARG A 215 -4.70 11.77 23.43
N ARG A 216 -4.83 13.08 23.66
CA ARG A 216 -5.88 13.64 24.52
C ARG A 216 -7.22 13.78 23.79
N ARG A 217 -7.26 13.48 22.50
CA ARG A 217 -8.45 13.53 21.66
C ARG A 217 -9.20 12.20 21.72
#